data_AF-A0AAJ5W8D2-F1
#
_entry.id   AF-A0AAJ5W8D2-F1
#
_cell.length_a   1.000
_cell.length_b   1.000
_cell.length_c   1.000
_cell.angle_alpha   90.00
_cell.angle_beta   90.00
_cell.angle_gamma   90.00
#
_symmetry.space_group_name_H-M   'P 1'
#
loop_
_entity.id
_entity.type
_entity.pdbx_description
1 polymer ?
#
loop_
_entity_poly.entity_id
_entity_poly.type
_entity_poly.pdbx_seq_one_letter_code
_entity_poly.pdbx_strand_id
1 'polypeptide(L)'
;MYDIEETGGANIGFGRATWPFAKLLVNKNELRLNASIIGNVYFRPSDIISIEPSSLFSGAGIKINHRVNKYSTKIIFLTSGSSDLIKRIEDTGFLNNADPIPAEIEAEIVKYQSSGSFPMKWIAVIVFVVIWNVLFLGDQLGYFGNTNNRIPIGIGAQLALAFAFLFALTILISESFSRVVLKDGRTAREIRSFLLFLMAITGFMFTMISLIPR
;
A
#
# COMPACT_ATOMS: atom_id res chain seq x y z
N MET A 1 -20.78 -9.79 3.94
CA MET A 1 -20.49 -8.73 4.95
C MET A 1 -19.31 -9.22 5.78
N TYR A 2 -18.43 -8.33 6.23
CA TYR A 2 -17.32 -8.72 7.11
C TYR A 2 -17.77 -8.74 8.56
N ASP A 3 -17.35 -9.78 9.29
CA ASP A 3 -17.60 -9.93 10.72
C ASP A 3 -16.60 -9.07 11.52
N ILE A 4 -15.39 -8.89 10.99
CA ILE A 4 -14.34 -8.07 11.56
C ILE A 4 -13.87 -7.03 10.54
N GLU A 5 -13.82 -5.78 10.98
CA GLU A 5 -13.16 -4.68 10.30
C GLU A 5 -12.30 -3.92 11.31
N GLU A 6 -10.98 -3.99 11.17
CA GLU A 6 -10.04 -3.35 12.09
C GLU A 6 -9.01 -2.49 11.34
N THR A 7 -8.80 -1.26 11.80
CA THR A 7 -7.83 -0.33 11.22
C THR A 7 -6.55 -0.33 12.04
N GLY A 8 -5.43 -0.58 11.38
CA GLY A 8 -4.14 -0.85 11.99
C GLY A 8 -2.97 -0.35 11.15
N GLY A 9 -1.78 -0.83 11.49
CA GLY A 9 -0.62 -0.82 10.60
C GLY A 9 -0.37 -2.20 9.99
N ALA A 10 0.60 -2.32 9.08
CA ALA A 10 1.00 -3.61 8.54
C ALA A 10 2.48 -3.64 8.13
N ASN A 11 3.13 -4.77 8.29
CA ASN A 11 4.41 -5.06 7.67
C ASN A 11 4.22 -6.19 6.66
N ILE A 12 4.47 -5.91 5.37
CA ILE A 12 4.42 -6.90 4.29
C ILE A 12 5.80 -6.94 3.63
N GLY A 13 6.55 -7.99 3.89
CA GLY A 13 7.95 -8.12 3.46
C GLY A 13 8.82 -7.01 4.03
N PHE A 14 9.43 -6.23 3.14
CA PHE A 14 10.22 -5.04 3.50
C PHE A 14 9.39 -3.76 3.62
N GLY A 15 8.12 -3.78 3.19
CA GLY A 15 7.22 -2.63 3.27
C GLY A 15 6.55 -2.51 4.63
N ARG A 16 6.37 -1.27 5.12
CA ARG A 16 5.74 -0.95 6.39
C ARG A 16 4.70 0.16 6.24
N ALA A 17 3.47 -0.15 6.60
CA ALA A 17 2.34 0.77 6.68
C ALA A 17 2.09 1.07 8.16
N THR A 18 2.11 2.33 8.56
CA THR A 18 1.74 2.72 9.92
C THR A 18 0.22 2.86 10.03
N TRP A 19 -0.28 2.89 11.26
CA TRP A 19 -1.67 3.29 11.50
C TRP A 19 -1.91 4.70 10.92
N PRO A 20 -3.06 4.99 10.26
CA PRO A 20 -4.22 4.13 9.98
C PRO A 20 -4.24 3.55 8.53
N PHE A 21 -3.08 3.26 7.93
CA PHE A 21 -2.99 2.90 6.50
C PHE A 21 -3.16 1.42 6.18
N ALA A 22 -3.42 0.58 7.19
CA ALA A 22 -3.79 -0.81 6.99
C ALA A 22 -5.18 -1.12 7.55
N LYS A 23 -5.91 -2.00 6.87
CA LYS A 23 -7.20 -2.50 7.30
C LYS A 23 -7.26 -4.01 7.17
N LEU A 24 -7.61 -4.67 8.27
CA LEU A 24 -7.87 -6.11 8.32
C LEU A 24 -9.38 -6.33 8.23
N LEU A 25 -9.80 -7.15 7.28
CA LEU A 25 -11.18 -7.53 7.04
C LEU A 25 -11.27 -9.05 7.12
N VAL A 26 -12.17 -9.58 7.94
CA VAL A 26 -12.32 -11.03 8.12
C VAL A 26 -13.79 -11.41 8.10
N ASN A 27 -14.09 -12.48 7.37
CA ASN A 27 -15.33 -13.23 7.49
C ASN A 27 -15.02 -14.73 7.40
N LYS A 28 -16.04 -15.57 7.55
CA LYS A 28 -15.90 -17.04 7.47
C LYS A 28 -15.14 -17.55 6.23
N ASN A 29 -15.24 -16.88 5.09
CA ASN A 29 -14.70 -17.34 3.79
C ASN A 29 -13.36 -16.71 3.41
N GLU A 30 -13.03 -15.54 3.97
CA GLU A 30 -11.87 -14.78 3.54
C GLU A 30 -11.28 -13.88 4.63
N LEU A 31 -9.95 -13.78 4.59
CA LEU A 31 -9.18 -12.80 5.33
C LEU A 31 -8.47 -11.87 4.32
N ARG A 32 -8.78 -10.58 4.38
CA ARG A 32 -8.15 -9.55 3.56
C ARG A 32 -7.35 -8.60 4.45
N LEU A 33 -6.09 -8.39 4.11
CA LEU A 33 -5.26 -7.35 4.70
C LEU A 33 -4.92 -6.35 3.61
N ASN A 34 -5.52 -5.16 3.70
CA ASN A 34 -5.29 -4.05 2.79
C ASN A 34 -4.31 -3.08 3.42
N ALA A 35 -3.08 -2.99 2.90
CA ALA A 35 -2.03 -2.09 3.41
C ALA A 35 -1.67 -0.99 2.39
N SER A 36 -2.67 -0.46 1.69
CA SER A 36 -2.51 0.59 0.67
C SER A 36 -1.46 0.21 -0.38
N ILE A 37 -0.44 1.05 -0.60
CA ILE A 37 0.61 0.81 -1.59
C ILE A 37 1.58 -0.32 -1.23
N ILE A 38 1.68 -0.69 0.05
CA ILE A 38 2.62 -1.73 0.52
C ILE A 38 2.12 -3.13 0.18
N GLY A 39 0.82 -3.26 -0.03
CA GLY A 39 0.23 -4.41 -0.69
C GLY A 39 -1.09 -4.82 -0.07
N ASN A 40 -1.90 -5.49 -0.87
CA ASN A 40 -3.15 -6.08 -0.42
C ASN A 40 -3.07 -7.58 -0.63
N VAL A 41 -3.32 -8.33 0.45
CA VAL A 41 -3.24 -9.79 0.47
C VAL A 41 -4.59 -10.37 0.87
N TYR A 42 -4.94 -11.44 0.17
CA TYR A 42 -6.22 -12.13 0.24
C TYR A 42 -5.96 -13.60 0.48
N PHE A 43 -6.60 -14.15 1.50
CA PHE A 43 -6.43 -15.53 1.94
C PHE A 43 -7.76 -16.24 2.03
N ARG A 44 -7.77 -17.49 1.55
CA ARG A 44 -8.75 -18.49 1.96
C ARG A 44 -8.33 -19.08 3.32
N PRO A 45 -9.26 -19.69 4.08
CA PRO A 45 -8.93 -20.49 5.26
C PRO A 45 -7.78 -21.45 5.03
N SER A 46 -7.82 -22.21 3.93
CA SER A 46 -6.80 -23.20 3.55
C SER A 46 -5.42 -22.61 3.26
N ASP A 47 -5.34 -21.31 2.97
CA ASP A 47 -4.08 -20.64 2.66
C ASP A 47 -3.30 -20.26 3.93
N ILE A 48 -3.99 -20.19 5.08
CA ILE A 48 -3.40 -19.86 6.38
C ILE A 48 -2.85 -21.13 7.05
N ILE A 49 -1.65 -21.01 7.60
CA ILE A 49 -0.99 -22.07 8.38
C ILE A 49 -1.24 -21.84 9.88
N SER A 50 -1.02 -20.60 10.33
CA SER A 50 -1.30 -20.17 11.70
C SER A 50 -1.39 -18.65 11.77
N ILE A 51 -2.07 -18.14 12.80
CA ILE A 51 -2.04 -16.73 13.19
C ILE A 51 -1.51 -16.67 14.62
N GLU A 52 -0.42 -15.94 14.81
CA GLU A 52 0.30 -15.90 16.09
C GLU A 52 0.46 -14.46 16.57
N PRO A 53 0.43 -14.21 17.90
CA PRO A 53 0.82 -12.92 18.43
C PRO A 53 2.26 -12.58 18.03
N SER A 54 2.48 -11.35 17.57
CA SER A 54 3.80 -10.84 17.23
C SER A 54 4.08 -9.59 18.05
N SER A 55 5.11 -9.66 18.90
CA SER A 55 5.70 -8.49 19.52
C SER A 55 6.89 -8.05 18.67
N LEU A 56 6.73 -6.93 17.97
CA LEU A 56 7.85 -6.26 17.32
C LEU A 56 8.22 -5.01 18.13
N PHE A 57 9.47 -4.58 18.00
CA PHE A 57 9.93 -3.29 18.51
C PHE A 57 9.08 -2.12 17.96
N SER A 58 8.46 -2.32 16.79
CA SER A 58 7.56 -1.38 16.12
C SER A 58 6.09 -1.41 16.57
N GLY A 59 5.75 -2.24 17.56
CA GLY A 59 4.39 -2.43 18.06
C GLY A 59 3.98 -3.90 18.13
N ALA A 60 2.97 -4.19 18.94
CA ALA A 60 2.29 -5.48 18.96
C ALA A 60 1.44 -5.67 17.70
N GLY A 61 1.12 -6.92 17.39
CA GLY A 61 0.31 -7.28 16.23
C GLY A 61 0.08 -8.77 16.11
N ILE A 62 -0.47 -9.19 14.98
CA ILE A 62 -0.65 -10.59 14.61
C ILE A 62 0.23 -10.91 13.40
N LYS A 63 0.96 -12.02 13.45
CA LYS A 63 1.70 -12.58 12.32
C LYS A 63 0.82 -13.61 11.63
N ILE A 64 0.69 -13.47 10.32
CA ILE A 64 -0.11 -14.35 9.47
C ILE A 64 0.86 -15.26 8.72
N ASN A 65 1.00 -16.52 9.16
CA ASN A 65 1.78 -17.52 8.47
C ASN A 65 0.90 -18.16 7.38
N HIS A 66 1.38 -18.23 6.14
CA HIS A 66 0.59 -18.67 4.98
C HIS A 66 1.41 -19.51 4.00
N ARG A 67 0.71 -20.20 3.09
CA ARG A 67 1.31 -21.03 2.03
C ARG A 67 1.25 -20.43 0.61
N VAL A 68 0.73 -19.21 0.46
CA VAL A 68 0.65 -18.54 -0.85
C VAL A 68 2.05 -18.15 -1.37
N ASN A 69 2.54 -18.84 -2.39
CA ASN A 69 3.90 -18.66 -2.94
C ASN A 69 4.22 -17.24 -3.46
N LYS A 70 3.21 -16.52 -3.96
CA LYS A 70 3.40 -15.17 -4.54
C LYS A 70 3.38 -14.05 -3.50
N TYR A 71 3.13 -14.36 -2.23
CA TYR A 71 3.15 -13.40 -1.13
C TYR A 71 4.46 -13.50 -0.37
N SER A 72 4.85 -12.39 0.26
CA SER A 72 6.00 -12.37 1.17
C SER A 72 5.71 -13.23 2.39
N THR A 73 6.67 -14.02 2.85
CA THR A 73 6.55 -14.83 4.07
C THR A 73 6.32 -14.01 5.34
N LYS A 74 6.77 -12.75 5.35
CA LYS A 74 6.54 -11.81 6.45
C LYS A 74 5.27 -11.00 6.18
N ILE A 75 4.18 -11.34 6.85
CA ILE A 75 2.92 -10.58 6.86
C ILE A 75 2.48 -10.40 8.30
N ILE A 76 2.46 -9.15 8.76
CA ILE A 76 2.13 -8.80 10.14
C ILE A 76 1.14 -7.64 10.11
N PHE A 77 0.00 -7.78 10.78
CA PHE A 77 -0.92 -6.69 11.03
C PHE A 77 -0.65 -6.12 12.42
N LEU A 78 -0.38 -4.82 12.52
CA LEU A 78 -0.04 -4.14 13.75
C LEU A 78 -1.32 -3.65 14.43
N THR A 79 -1.55 -4.10 15.67
CA THR A 79 -2.71 -3.75 16.51
C THR A 79 -2.30 -3.83 17.99
N SER A 80 -2.95 -3.05 18.86
CA SER A 80 -2.73 -3.08 20.30
C SER A 80 -3.32 -4.33 20.98
N GLY A 81 -4.28 -5.01 20.36
CA GLY A 81 -5.04 -6.12 20.95
C GLY A 81 -4.84 -7.47 20.24
N SER A 82 -3.60 -7.91 20.03
CA SER A 82 -3.31 -9.09 19.20
C SER A 82 -4.02 -10.38 19.66
N SER A 83 -4.01 -10.69 20.96
CA SER A 83 -4.66 -11.90 21.49
C SER A 83 -6.18 -11.85 21.39
N ASP A 84 -6.78 -10.68 21.61
CA ASP A 84 -8.22 -10.47 21.45
C ASP A 84 -8.63 -10.60 19.98
N LEU A 85 -7.86 -10.01 19.08
CA LEU A 85 -8.10 -10.10 17.64
C LEU A 85 -8.01 -11.54 17.13
N ILE A 86 -7.05 -12.34 17.61
CA ILE A 86 -6.95 -13.76 17.23
C ILE A 86 -8.20 -14.51 17.65
N LYS A 87 -8.67 -14.32 18.90
CA LYS A 87 -9.92 -14.95 19.37
C LYS A 87 -11.11 -14.55 18.53
N ARG A 88 -11.27 -13.26 18.23
CA ARG A 88 -12.34 -12.78 17.36
C ARG A 88 -12.29 -13.42 15.97
N ILE A 89 -11.08 -13.58 15.40
CA ILE A 89 -10.90 -14.26 14.11
C ILE A 89 -11.32 -15.74 14.21
N GLU A 90 -10.96 -16.44 15.28
CA GLU A 90 -11.42 -17.80 15.55
C GLU A 90 -12.95 -17.88 15.65
N ASP A 91 -13.56 -16.93 16.36
CA ASP A 91 -15.02 -16.84 16.55
C ASP A 91 -15.79 -16.61 15.23
N THR A 92 -15.17 -16.02 14.20
CA THR A 92 -15.79 -15.92 12.86
C THR A 92 -15.95 -17.28 12.18
N GLY A 93 -15.30 -18.32 12.69
CA GLY A 93 -15.21 -19.63 12.05
C GLY A 93 -14.26 -19.69 10.86
N PHE A 94 -13.56 -18.59 10.51
CA PHE A 94 -12.63 -18.54 9.37
C PHE A 94 -11.57 -19.65 9.42
N LEU A 95 -10.89 -19.84 10.56
CA LEU A 95 -9.79 -20.81 10.68
C LEU A 95 -10.25 -22.27 10.63
N ASN A 96 -11.51 -22.53 10.95
CA ASN A 96 -12.10 -23.88 10.99
C ASN A 96 -13.10 -24.12 9.85
N ASN A 97 -13.14 -23.22 8.86
CA ASN A 97 -14.10 -23.33 7.77
C ASN A 97 -13.68 -24.43 6.78
N ALA A 98 -14.37 -25.56 6.85
CA ALA A 98 -14.26 -26.66 5.90
C ALA A 98 -15.31 -26.58 4.77
N ASP A 99 -16.23 -25.62 4.84
CA ASP A 99 -17.28 -25.48 3.84
C ASP A 99 -16.69 -24.97 2.51
N PRO A 100 -17.29 -25.37 1.36
CA PRO A 100 -16.92 -24.81 0.07
C PRO A 100 -17.07 -23.30 0.07
N ILE A 101 -16.00 -22.60 -0.31
CA ILE A 101 -16.03 -21.15 -0.51
C ILE A 101 -16.87 -20.86 -1.76
N PRO A 102 -17.75 -19.85 -1.76
CA PRO A 102 -18.46 -19.44 -2.97
C PRO A 102 -17.50 -19.20 -4.13
N ALA A 103 -17.79 -19.79 -5.30
CA ALA A 103 -16.90 -19.81 -6.46
C ALA A 103 -16.45 -18.40 -6.91
N GLU A 104 -17.32 -17.39 -6.75
CA GLU A 104 -17.01 -16.00 -7.07
C GLU A 104 -15.91 -15.41 -6.15
N ILE A 105 -16.00 -15.68 -4.85
CA ILE A 105 -14.99 -15.25 -3.86
C ILE A 105 -13.67 -15.98 -4.11
N GLU A 106 -13.74 -17.29 -4.38
CA GLU A 106 -12.55 -18.07 -4.68
C GLU A 106 -11.84 -17.55 -5.94
N ALA A 107 -12.58 -17.28 -7.02
CA ALA A 107 -12.02 -16.72 -8.25
C ALA A 107 -11.38 -15.34 -8.00
N GLU A 108 -11.98 -14.48 -7.18
CA GLU A 108 -11.42 -13.20 -6.77
C GLU A 108 -10.08 -13.39 -6.02
N ILE A 109 -10.05 -14.27 -5.02
CA ILE A 109 -8.85 -14.53 -4.22
C ILE A 109 -7.72 -15.10 -5.09
N VAL A 110 -8.01 -16.08 -5.94
CA VAL A 110 -7.01 -16.69 -6.84
C VAL A 110 -6.43 -15.65 -7.80
N LYS A 111 -7.27 -14.77 -8.35
CA LYS A 111 -6.82 -13.66 -9.19
C LYS A 111 -5.86 -12.75 -8.45
N TYR A 112 -6.18 -12.32 -7.23
CA TYR A 112 -5.30 -11.49 -6.42
C TYR A 112 -3.98 -12.17 -6.07
N GLN A 113 -4.04 -13.43 -5.63
CA GLN A 113 -2.86 -14.24 -5.33
C GLN A 113 -1.94 -14.37 -6.55
N SER A 114 -2.51 -14.50 -7.75
CA SER A 114 -1.74 -14.56 -9.00
C SER A 114 -0.98 -13.25 -9.32
N SER A 115 -1.49 -12.10 -8.87
CA SER A 115 -0.88 -10.79 -9.13
C SER A 115 0.20 -10.39 -8.10
N GLY A 116 0.24 -11.07 -6.95
CA GLY A 116 1.09 -10.74 -5.80
C GLY A 116 0.54 -9.58 -4.96
N SER A 117 1.26 -9.24 -3.88
CA SER A 117 0.80 -8.25 -2.88
C SER A 117 0.87 -6.80 -3.37
N PHE A 118 1.94 -6.41 -4.04
CA PHE A 118 2.17 -5.03 -4.47
C PHE A 118 1.24 -4.61 -5.63
N PRO A 119 0.50 -3.48 -5.54
CA PRO A 119 -0.60 -3.16 -6.45
C PRO A 119 -0.15 -2.55 -7.79
N MET A 120 1.05 -1.95 -7.88
CA MET A 120 1.54 -1.30 -9.09
C MET A 120 2.41 -2.22 -9.95
N LYS A 121 2.43 -1.96 -11.26
CA LYS A 121 3.37 -2.58 -12.21
C LYS A 121 4.77 -2.03 -11.94
N TRP A 122 5.77 -2.92 -11.91
CA TRP A 122 7.17 -2.52 -11.67
C TRP A 122 7.67 -1.50 -12.69
N ILE A 123 7.24 -1.62 -13.95
CA ILE A 123 7.59 -0.67 -15.01
C ILE A 123 7.13 0.75 -14.66
N ALA A 124 5.90 0.91 -14.15
CA ALA A 124 5.39 2.23 -13.77
C ALA A 124 6.17 2.82 -12.59
N VAL A 125 6.56 2.00 -11.62
CA VAL A 125 7.41 2.43 -10.49
C VAL A 125 8.78 2.88 -10.97
N ILE A 126 9.42 2.09 -11.85
CA ILE A 126 10.74 2.42 -12.40
C ILE A 126 10.67 3.74 -13.17
N VAL A 127 9.69 3.90 -14.06
CA VAL A 127 9.50 5.14 -14.83
C VAL A 127 9.29 6.34 -13.90
N PHE A 128 8.44 6.20 -12.89
CA PHE A 128 8.21 7.26 -11.89
C PHE A 128 9.50 7.67 -11.19
N VAL A 129 10.27 6.69 -10.69
CA VAL A 129 11.54 6.93 -9.98
C VAL A 129 12.56 7.57 -10.90
N VAL A 130 12.67 7.14 -12.15
CA VAL A 130 13.60 7.72 -13.13
C VAL A 130 13.24 9.18 -13.40
N ILE A 131 11.98 9.49 -13.71
CA ILE A 131 11.54 10.87 -13.97
C ILE A 131 11.79 11.75 -12.73
N TRP A 132 11.42 11.27 -11.55
CA TRP A 132 11.66 11.99 -10.29
C TRP A 132 13.15 12.31 -10.08
N ASN A 133 14.03 11.33 -10.27
CA ASN A 133 15.48 11.53 -10.10
C ASN A 133 16.05 12.46 -11.16
N VAL A 134 15.63 12.37 -12.41
CA VAL A 134 16.07 13.28 -13.48
C VAL A 134 15.70 14.73 -13.16
N LEU A 135 14.48 14.98 -12.70
CA LEU A 135 14.03 16.32 -12.31
C LEU A 135 14.82 16.86 -11.10
N PHE A 136 15.05 16.02 -10.10
CA PHE A 136 15.76 16.41 -8.90
C PHE A 136 17.26 16.63 -9.13
N LEU A 137 17.92 15.73 -9.87
CA LEU A 137 19.35 15.85 -10.20
C LEU A 137 19.61 16.97 -11.20
N GLY A 138 18.68 17.22 -12.13
CA GLY A 138 18.79 18.36 -13.04
C GLY A 138 18.88 19.69 -12.30
N ASP A 139 18.22 19.80 -11.15
CA ASP A 139 18.33 20.95 -10.25
C ASP A 139 19.73 21.08 -9.63
N GLN A 140 20.26 19.98 -9.09
CA GLN A 140 21.61 19.94 -8.48
C GLN A 140 22.73 20.24 -9.48
N LEU A 141 22.54 19.83 -10.74
CA LEU A 141 23.50 20.07 -11.82
C LEU A 141 23.32 21.45 -12.48
N GLY A 142 22.35 22.26 -12.01
CA GLY A 142 22.13 23.62 -12.50
C GLY A 142 21.42 23.73 -13.86
N TYR A 143 20.88 22.63 -14.40
CA TYR A 143 20.19 22.62 -15.70
C TYR A 143 18.95 23.52 -15.75
N PHE A 144 18.28 23.73 -14.60
CA PHE A 144 17.06 24.53 -14.51
C PHE A 144 17.30 25.98 -14.06
N GLY A 145 18.56 26.41 -13.95
CA GLY A 145 18.94 27.82 -13.76
C GLY A 145 19.12 28.29 -12.29
N ASN A 146 19.97 29.31 -12.17
CA ASN A 146 20.37 30.12 -11.01
C ASN A 146 20.91 29.39 -9.76
N THR A 147 22.17 28.97 -9.84
CA THR A 147 22.99 28.41 -8.75
C THR A 147 23.42 29.44 -7.68
N ASN A 148 22.84 30.66 -7.66
CA ASN A 148 23.22 31.71 -6.71
C ASN A 148 22.40 31.71 -5.41
N ASN A 149 21.51 30.73 -5.23
CA ASN A 149 20.64 30.68 -4.07
C ASN A 149 21.30 29.96 -2.89
N ARG A 150 21.28 30.59 -1.73
CA ARG A 150 21.67 30.00 -0.42
C ARG A 150 20.74 28.86 0.03
N ILE A 151 19.77 28.46 -0.80
CA ILE A 151 18.73 27.48 -0.51
C ILE A 151 18.86 26.33 -1.52
N PRO A 152 19.04 25.08 -1.06
CA PRO A 152 19.30 23.92 -1.92
C PRO A 152 18.06 23.38 -2.67
N ILE A 153 17.02 24.19 -2.84
CA ILE A 153 15.73 23.78 -3.44
C ILE A 153 15.40 24.72 -4.60
N GLY A 154 15.68 24.28 -5.82
CA GLY A 154 15.42 25.02 -7.05
C GLY A 154 14.17 24.56 -7.81
N ILE A 155 14.09 24.94 -9.09
CA ILE A 155 12.93 24.71 -9.96
C ILE A 155 12.74 23.21 -10.23
N GLY A 156 13.82 22.43 -10.34
CA GLY A 156 13.72 20.99 -10.57
C GLY A 156 13.05 20.25 -9.42
N ALA A 157 13.32 20.67 -8.17
CA ALA A 157 12.63 20.12 -7.00
C ALA A 157 11.11 20.45 -7.00
N GLN A 158 10.73 21.67 -7.41
CA GLN A 158 9.32 22.03 -7.58
C GLN A 158 8.63 21.21 -8.69
N LEU A 159 9.32 21.00 -9.82
CA LEU A 159 8.82 20.17 -10.92
C LEU A 159 8.66 18.70 -10.50
N ALA A 160 9.59 18.16 -9.71
CA ALA A 160 9.48 16.80 -9.18
C ALA A 160 8.23 16.65 -8.29
N LEU A 161 8.00 17.61 -7.38
CA LEU A 161 6.81 17.63 -6.52
C LEU A 161 5.51 17.75 -7.33
N ALA A 162 5.46 18.65 -8.30
CA ALA A 162 4.32 18.81 -9.20
C ALA A 162 4.07 17.53 -10.01
N PHE A 163 5.12 16.88 -10.51
CA PHE A 163 5.02 15.60 -11.21
C PHE A 163 4.40 14.52 -10.32
N ALA A 164 4.86 14.34 -9.09
CA ALA A 164 4.28 13.35 -8.18
C ALA A 164 2.82 13.64 -7.82
N PHE A 165 2.48 14.91 -7.61
CA PHE A 165 1.10 15.34 -7.38
C PHE A 165 0.20 14.97 -8.57
N LEU A 166 0.60 15.37 -9.78
CA LEU A 166 -0.16 15.12 -11.00
C LEU A 166 -0.23 13.63 -11.34
N PHE A 167 0.83 12.87 -11.09
CA PHE A 167 0.85 11.42 -11.27
C PHE A 167 -0.20 10.76 -10.36
N ALA A 168 -0.22 11.12 -9.08
CA ALA A 168 -1.21 10.60 -8.12
C ALA A 168 -2.64 11.01 -8.49
N LEU A 169 -2.83 12.27 -8.88
CA LEU A 169 -4.12 12.80 -9.33
C LEU A 169 -4.64 12.06 -10.56
N THR A 170 -3.76 11.83 -11.55
CA THR A 170 -4.13 11.18 -12.81
C THR A 170 -4.51 9.72 -12.62
N ILE A 171 -3.87 9.01 -11.67
CA ILE A 171 -4.29 7.65 -11.29
C ILE A 171 -5.70 7.64 -10.70
N LEU A 172 -6.07 8.66 -9.92
CA LEU A 172 -7.38 8.74 -9.28
C LEU A 172 -8.50 9.14 -10.25
N ILE A 173 -8.20 10.00 -11.22
CA ILE A 173 -9.22 10.54 -12.14
C ILE A 173 -9.36 9.67 -13.41
N SER A 174 -8.25 9.12 -13.93
CA SER A 174 -8.24 8.43 -15.21
C SER A 174 -8.12 6.92 -15.03
N GLU A 175 -9.21 6.19 -15.31
CA GLU A 175 -9.20 4.73 -15.33
C GLU A 175 -8.21 4.16 -16.36
N SER A 176 -8.06 4.84 -17.49
CA SER A 176 -7.09 4.44 -18.53
C SER A 176 -5.66 4.55 -18.04
N PHE A 177 -5.30 5.64 -17.37
CA PHE A 177 -3.97 5.79 -16.77
C PHE A 177 -3.77 4.82 -15.60
N SER A 178 -4.80 4.64 -14.77
CA SER A 178 -4.81 3.68 -13.67
C SER A 178 -4.49 2.26 -14.17
N ARG A 179 -5.07 1.82 -15.29
CA ARG A 179 -4.79 0.50 -15.90
C ARG A 179 -3.35 0.35 -16.40
N VAL A 180 -2.70 1.44 -16.82
CA VAL A 180 -1.29 1.44 -17.23
C VAL A 180 -0.37 1.30 -16.01
N VAL A 181 -0.72 1.94 -14.89
CA VAL A 181 0.12 1.96 -13.68
C VAL A 181 -0.12 0.75 -12.77
N LEU A 182 -1.38 0.35 -12.58
CA LEU A 182 -1.78 -0.74 -11.69
C LEU A 182 -1.69 -2.10 -12.39
N LYS A 183 -1.49 -3.15 -11.58
CA LYS A 183 -1.61 -4.53 -12.05
C LYS A 183 -3.05 -4.85 -12.44
N ASP A 184 -3.21 -5.82 -13.32
CA ASP A 184 -4.53 -6.17 -13.84
C ASP A 184 -5.44 -6.68 -12.71
N GLY A 185 -6.68 -6.19 -12.68
CA GLY A 185 -7.64 -6.47 -11.61
C GLY A 185 -7.47 -5.63 -10.33
N ARG A 186 -6.45 -4.76 -10.24
CA ARG A 186 -6.33 -3.78 -9.16
C ARG A 186 -7.07 -2.49 -9.50
N THR A 187 -7.59 -1.83 -8.48
CA THR A 187 -8.33 -0.56 -8.63
C THR A 187 -7.62 0.60 -7.93
N ALA A 188 -7.78 1.82 -8.45
CA ALA A 188 -7.26 3.02 -7.79
C ALA A 188 -7.85 3.22 -6.37
N ARG A 189 -9.05 2.67 -6.13
CA ARG A 189 -9.72 2.72 -4.83
C ARG A 189 -8.91 2.04 -3.72
N GLU A 190 -8.22 0.95 -4.04
CA GLU A 190 -7.38 0.21 -3.09
C GLU A 190 -6.20 1.02 -2.56
N ILE A 191 -5.62 1.91 -3.37
CA ILE A 191 -4.48 2.75 -3.00
C ILE A 191 -4.88 4.21 -2.77
N ARG A 192 -6.19 4.52 -2.76
CA ARG A 192 -6.70 5.90 -2.70
C ARG A 192 -6.15 6.67 -1.52
N SER A 193 -6.14 6.09 -0.33
CA SER A 193 -5.63 6.76 0.88
C SER A 193 -4.17 7.16 0.72
N PHE A 194 -3.36 6.30 0.10
CA PHE A 194 -1.96 6.62 -0.20
C PHE A 194 -1.85 7.73 -1.26
N LEU A 195 -2.63 7.66 -2.34
CA LEU A 195 -2.58 8.68 -3.40
C LEU A 195 -3.01 10.06 -2.87
N LEU A 196 -4.06 10.12 -2.05
CA LEU A 196 -4.49 11.33 -1.37
C LEU A 196 -3.39 11.88 -0.44
N PHE A 197 -2.75 11.00 0.33
CA PHE A 197 -1.64 11.37 1.22
C PHE A 197 -0.43 11.91 0.43
N LEU A 198 -0.05 11.25 -0.67
CA LEU A 198 1.02 11.70 -1.55
C LEU A 198 0.71 13.08 -2.14
N MET A 199 -0.52 13.30 -2.62
CA MET A 199 -0.96 14.62 -3.10
C MET A 199 -0.94 15.68 -2.00
N ALA A 200 -1.37 15.35 -0.78
CA ALA A 200 -1.37 16.28 0.33
C ALA A 200 0.07 16.73 0.68
N ILE A 201 1.01 15.79 0.81
CA ILE A 201 2.41 16.10 1.13
C ILE A 201 3.07 16.86 -0.02
N THR A 202 2.96 16.37 -1.25
CA THR A 202 3.62 17.00 -2.39
C THR A 202 3.06 18.39 -2.69
N GLY A 203 1.74 18.56 -2.56
CA GLY A 203 1.07 19.86 -2.67
C GLY A 203 1.50 20.83 -1.58
N PHE A 204 1.55 20.39 -0.31
CA PHE A 204 2.01 21.22 0.80
C PHE A 204 3.49 21.61 0.67
N MET A 205 4.36 20.68 0.30
CA MET A 205 5.77 20.98 0.07
C MET A 205 5.94 21.97 -1.10
N PHE A 206 5.20 21.76 -2.19
CA PHE A 206 5.22 22.64 -3.35
C PHE A 206 4.79 24.07 -2.99
N THR A 207 3.71 24.24 -2.23
CA THR A 207 3.24 25.57 -1.80
C THR A 207 4.25 26.23 -0.86
N MET A 208 4.80 25.49 0.12
CA MET A 208 5.81 26.01 1.02
C MET A 208 7.05 26.52 0.28
N ILE A 209 7.60 25.72 -0.63
CA ILE A 209 8.78 26.11 -1.42
C ILE A 209 8.48 27.31 -2.32
N SER A 210 7.25 27.40 -2.85
CA SER A 210 6.85 28.50 -3.74
C SER A 210 6.63 29.82 -3.01
N LEU A 211 6.34 29.78 -1.71
CA LEU A 211 6.10 30.97 -0.87
C LEU A 211 7.37 31.48 -0.18
N ILE A 212 8.46 30.69 -0.14
CA ILE A 212 9.74 31.14 0.38
C ILE A 212 10.32 32.22 -0.56
N PRO A 213 10.63 33.42 -0.06
CA PRO A 213 11.30 34.46 -0.86
C PRO A 213 12.63 33.92 -1.40
N ARG A 214 12.85 34.07 -2.71
CA ARG A 214 14.10 33.67 -3.38
C ARG A 214 15.16 34.76 -3.30
#